data_AF-A0A7C3QFM2-F1
#
_entry.id   AF-A0A7C3QFM2-F1
#
_cell.length_a   1.000
_cell.length_b   1.000
_cell.length_c   1.000
_cell.angle_alpha   90.00
_cell.angle_beta   90.00
_cell.angle_gamma   90.00
#
_symmetry.space_group_name_H-M   'P 1'
#
loop_
_entity.id
_entity.type
_entity.pdbx_description
1 polymer ?
#
loop_
_entity_poly.entity_id
_entity_poly.type
_entity_poly.pdbx_seq_one_letter_code
_entity_poly.pdbx_strand_id
1 'polypeptide(L)'
;MVKVAYQVMKATDPQAKIHIGGMTHWHDPSYLRRYLQVVVNDPEAAENNYFYDVITYHIYFRPETITNIVGNGFAVQQQLGISPMKPVWINETNARPNLDPEWPVQVQAFNVDLEQQAWYIPQAYALGFYAGAERIAVYKLIDININPGDESWGLIRPYDFSKRPAFYSYQNTIKYLAGFTYPIRREQSGNHYIFSFTRPQGTTRIMWARNPAAVTLNVPALSESGILVDPVTGTETPVTPVNGFYEIRLGGARCNDGECLMGGPPLFLVEAGVADGAVPTAQPPQVAAPVATAAATITATATVSATATLPLPTATMTPTATATAVPTDTPSPTATFTAVPTDTPIPTNTPTIEATAVEIALVEATAVPLESGDESEGEGDTAVLGVIPADQASFWFLGAGLFLGGGIAAAYLWRRRQV
;
A
#
# COMPACT_ATOMS: atom_id res chain seq x y z
N MET A 1 12.02 17.94 -15.09
CA MET A 1 10.71 17.44 -15.57
C MET A 1 9.56 17.93 -14.70
N VAL A 2 9.46 17.52 -13.42
CA VAL A 2 8.30 17.87 -12.56
C VAL A 2 8.07 19.38 -12.43
N LYS A 3 9.12 20.20 -12.28
CA LYS A 3 9.04 21.67 -12.30
C LYS A 3 8.31 22.22 -13.53
N VAL A 4 8.73 21.79 -14.72
CA VAL A 4 8.12 22.22 -15.99
C VAL A 4 6.67 21.75 -16.08
N ALA A 5 6.40 20.49 -15.73
CA ALA A 5 5.04 19.95 -15.71
C ALA A 5 4.12 20.75 -14.76
N TYR A 6 4.61 21.07 -13.56
CA TYR A 6 3.90 21.89 -12.59
C TYR A 6 3.57 23.26 -13.16
N GLN A 7 4.56 23.99 -13.68
CA GLN A 7 4.35 25.34 -14.20
C GLN A 7 3.37 25.37 -15.37
N VAL A 8 3.52 24.44 -16.33
CA VAL A 8 2.63 24.36 -17.50
C VAL A 8 1.21 23.96 -17.10
N MET A 9 1.06 22.96 -16.23
CA MET A 9 -0.26 22.52 -15.79
C MET A 9 -0.96 23.60 -14.97
N LYS A 10 -0.27 24.28 -14.03
CA LYS A 10 -0.86 25.36 -13.23
C LYS A 10 -1.21 26.59 -14.05
N ALA A 11 -0.44 26.89 -15.10
CA ALA A 11 -0.78 27.97 -16.03
C ALA A 11 -2.04 27.68 -16.86
N THR A 12 -2.31 26.40 -17.14
CA THR A 12 -3.48 25.95 -17.92
C THR A 12 -4.71 25.75 -17.03
N ASP A 13 -4.53 25.09 -15.89
CA ASP A 13 -5.54 24.81 -14.88
C ASP A 13 -4.92 24.98 -13.47
N PRO A 14 -5.19 26.11 -12.79
CA PRO A 14 -4.69 26.36 -11.45
C PRO A 14 -5.13 25.31 -10.40
N GLN A 15 -6.21 24.56 -10.67
CA GLN A 15 -6.73 23.52 -9.77
C GLN A 15 -6.07 22.14 -9.98
N ALA A 16 -5.33 21.93 -11.07
CA ALA A 16 -4.66 20.66 -11.37
C ALA A 16 -3.78 20.21 -10.19
N LYS A 17 -3.85 18.93 -9.81
CA LYS A 17 -3.02 18.36 -8.73
C LYS A 17 -1.83 17.63 -9.31
N ILE A 18 -0.63 18.03 -8.90
CA ILE A 18 0.62 17.49 -9.40
C ILE A 18 1.17 16.44 -8.43
N HIS A 19 1.14 15.19 -8.86
CA HIS A 19 1.72 14.09 -8.11
C HIS A 19 3.21 13.98 -8.42
N ILE A 20 4.04 13.74 -7.40
CA ILE A 20 5.34 13.07 -7.65
C ILE A 20 5.01 11.70 -8.22
N GLY A 21 5.72 11.31 -9.30
CA GLY A 21 5.52 10.00 -9.94
C GLY A 21 5.53 8.87 -8.90
N GLY A 22 4.58 7.94 -9.02
CA GLY A 22 4.34 6.92 -8.01
C GLY A 22 5.59 6.08 -7.73
N MET A 23 6.06 6.16 -6.48
CA MET A 23 7.34 5.56 -6.10
C MET A 23 7.13 4.14 -5.59
N THR A 24 7.89 3.21 -6.16
CA THR A 24 8.08 1.87 -5.59
C THR A 24 9.21 1.92 -4.56
N HIS A 25 8.88 1.95 -3.27
CA HIS A 25 9.83 2.26 -2.19
C HIS A 25 11.12 1.41 -2.21
N TRP A 26 11.00 0.10 -2.42
CA TRP A 26 12.11 -0.83 -2.27
C TRP A 26 13.18 -0.77 -3.36
N HIS A 27 12.88 -0.20 -4.53
CA HIS A 27 13.88 -0.01 -5.57
C HIS A 27 14.90 1.07 -5.17
N ASP A 28 14.45 2.10 -4.43
CA ASP A 28 15.31 3.19 -3.97
C ASP A 28 14.68 3.94 -2.78
N PRO A 29 14.87 3.45 -1.54
CA PRO A 29 14.32 4.08 -0.35
C PRO A 29 14.82 5.52 -0.12
N SER A 30 15.96 5.89 -0.73
CA SER A 30 16.59 7.20 -0.59
C SER A 30 16.07 8.23 -1.61
N TYR A 31 15.37 7.80 -2.66
CA TYR A 31 14.96 8.64 -3.78
C TYR A 31 14.19 9.88 -3.32
N LEU A 32 13.16 9.71 -2.48
CA LEU A 32 12.31 10.82 -2.05
C LEU A 32 13.11 11.92 -1.37
N ARG A 33 14.02 11.56 -0.45
CA ARG A 33 14.88 12.54 0.24
C ARG A 33 15.78 13.28 -0.74
N ARG A 34 16.46 12.55 -1.64
CA ARG A 34 17.33 13.17 -2.64
C ARG A 34 16.54 14.08 -3.58
N TYR A 35 15.37 13.65 -4.03
CA TYR A 35 14.48 14.45 -4.86
C TYR A 35 14.05 15.74 -4.13
N LEU A 36 13.54 15.63 -2.91
CA LEU A 36 13.08 16.80 -2.15
C LEU A 36 14.23 17.74 -1.76
N GLN A 37 15.45 17.23 -1.56
CA GLN A 37 16.63 18.08 -1.36
C GLN A 37 16.93 18.95 -2.59
N VAL A 38 16.79 18.40 -3.80
CA VAL A 38 16.93 19.18 -5.04
C VAL A 38 15.82 20.22 -5.14
N VAL A 39 14.58 19.85 -4.79
CA VAL A 39 13.43 20.76 -4.82
C VAL A 39 13.61 21.94 -3.88
N VAL A 40 13.99 21.73 -2.61
CA VAL A 40 14.14 22.83 -1.64
C VAL A 40 15.35 23.73 -1.93
N ASN A 41 16.32 23.25 -2.71
CA ASN A 41 17.46 24.03 -3.16
C ASN A 41 17.16 24.87 -4.43
N ASP A 42 15.98 24.70 -5.05
CA ASP A 42 15.56 25.52 -6.19
C ASP A 42 15.02 26.87 -5.66
N PRO A 43 15.56 28.02 -6.11
CA PRO A 43 15.17 29.33 -5.59
C PRO A 43 13.70 29.69 -5.89
N GLU A 44 13.07 29.07 -6.88
CA GLU A 44 11.66 29.31 -7.23
C GLU A 44 10.70 28.37 -6.48
N ALA A 45 11.21 27.44 -5.66
CA ALA A 45 10.39 26.39 -5.06
C ALA A 45 9.28 26.94 -4.18
N ALA A 46 9.59 27.83 -3.24
CA ALA A 46 8.60 28.35 -2.29
C ALA A 46 7.44 29.06 -3.01
N GLU A 47 7.74 29.85 -4.04
CA GLU A 47 6.74 30.57 -4.85
C GLU A 47 5.85 29.63 -5.68
N ASN A 48 6.37 28.45 -6.02
CA ASN A 48 5.68 27.44 -6.83
C ASN A 48 5.19 26.25 -5.99
N ASN A 49 4.93 26.45 -4.70
CA ASN A 49 4.51 25.38 -3.77
C ASN A 49 5.39 24.12 -3.91
N TYR A 50 6.71 24.29 -4.00
CA TYR A 50 7.72 23.26 -4.21
C TYR A 50 7.48 22.33 -5.43
N PHE A 51 6.71 22.76 -6.43
CA PHE A 51 6.44 22.06 -7.69
C PHE A 51 5.67 20.72 -7.61
N TYR A 52 5.03 20.40 -6.49
CA TYR A 52 4.16 19.22 -6.38
C TYR A 52 3.02 19.49 -5.41
N ASP A 53 1.97 18.68 -5.44
CA ASP A 53 0.83 18.76 -4.52
C ASP A 53 0.69 17.48 -3.68
N VAL A 54 1.19 16.33 -4.16
CA VAL A 54 1.02 15.02 -3.52
C VAL A 54 2.29 14.17 -3.63
N ILE A 55 2.68 13.52 -2.54
CA ILE A 55 3.66 12.42 -2.56
C ILE A 55 2.92 11.11 -2.82
N THR A 56 3.31 10.37 -3.85
CA THR A 56 2.59 9.17 -4.28
C THR A 56 3.46 7.92 -4.13
N TYR A 57 2.93 6.87 -3.50
CA TYR A 57 3.59 5.58 -3.35
C TYR A 57 2.81 4.45 -4.01
N HIS A 58 3.56 3.49 -4.55
CA HIS A 58 3.08 2.18 -4.96
C HIS A 58 3.62 1.16 -3.92
N ILE A 59 2.74 0.54 -3.15
CA ILE A 59 3.13 -0.36 -2.04
C ILE A 59 2.42 -1.70 -2.21
N TYR A 60 3.17 -2.76 -2.45
CA TYR A 60 2.61 -4.09 -2.69
C TYR A 60 3.10 -5.09 -1.66
N PHE A 61 2.27 -6.09 -1.37
CA PHE A 61 2.53 -7.12 -0.37
C PHE A 61 2.81 -6.52 1.01
N ARG A 62 3.13 -7.36 2.01
CA ARG A 62 3.65 -6.96 3.33
C ARG A 62 3.01 -5.69 3.89
N PRO A 63 1.69 -5.70 4.18
CA PRO A 63 0.97 -4.49 4.55
C PRO A 63 1.57 -3.81 5.79
N GLU A 64 2.22 -4.56 6.69
CA GLU A 64 3.02 -4.06 7.83
C GLU A 64 4.01 -2.94 7.45
N THR A 65 4.53 -2.94 6.23
CA THR A 65 5.51 -1.94 5.77
C THR A 65 4.85 -0.58 5.45
N ILE A 66 3.54 -0.55 5.20
CA ILE A 66 2.81 0.65 4.77
C ILE A 66 2.97 1.79 5.76
N THR A 67 2.86 1.51 7.07
CA THR A 67 2.96 2.57 8.09
C THR A 67 4.30 3.29 8.03
N ASN A 68 5.40 2.54 7.86
CA ASN A 68 6.73 3.11 7.79
C ASN A 68 6.96 3.88 6.49
N ILE A 69 6.49 3.35 5.36
CA ILE A 69 6.67 3.99 4.04
C ILE A 69 5.88 5.31 3.96
N VAL A 70 4.62 5.31 4.40
CA VAL A 70 3.79 6.53 4.45
C VAL A 70 4.39 7.54 5.43
N GLY A 71 4.77 7.08 6.64
CA GLY A 71 5.41 7.92 7.65
C GLY A 71 6.71 8.57 7.15
N ASN A 72 7.52 7.85 6.37
CA ASN A 72 8.72 8.41 5.72
C ASN A 72 8.38 9.55 4.75
N GLY A 73 7.25 9.47 4.03
CA GLY A 73 6.76 10.55 3.16
C GLY A 73 6.57 11.87 3.92
N PHE A 74 6.00 11.81 5.12
CA PHE A 74 5.84 12.99 5.98
C PHE A 74 7.15 13.41 6.64
N ALA A 75 7.92 12.45 7.17
CA ALA A 75 9.16 12.72 7.88
C ALA A 75 10.20 13.45 7.01
N VAL A 76 10.32 13.09 5.73
CA VAL A 76 11.26 13.77 4.82
C VAL A 76 10.84 15.22 4.56
N GLN A 77 9.54 15.51 4.39
CA GLN A 77 9.05 16.88 4.22
C GLN A 77 9.34 17.74 5.45
N GLN A 78 9.05 17.21 6.63
CA GLN A 78 9.33 17.88 7.90
C GLN A 78 10.82 18.18 8.08
N GLN A 79 11.69 17.20 7.82
CA GLN A 79 13.14 17.35 7.96
C GLN A 79 13.74 18.36 6.99
N LEU A 80 13.13 18.55 5.82
CA LEU A 80 13.56 19.53 4.82
C LEU A 80 12.83 20.88 4.95
N GLY A 81 12.02 21.07 5.99
CA GLY A 81 11.34 22.34 6.26
C GLY A 81 10.21 22.67 5.28
N ILE A 82 9.67 21.70 4.54
CA ILE A 82 8.54 21.91 3.64
C ILE A 82 7.28 22.10 4.49
N SER A 83 6.75 23.32 4.47
CA SER A 83 5.56 23.72 5.22
C SER A 83 4.60 24.53 4.32
N PRO A 84 3.28 24.20 4.30
CA PRO A 84 2.67 23.04 4.93
C PRO A 84 3.16 21.72 4.31
N MET A 85 3.20 20.64 5.12
CA MET A 85 3.44 19.31 4.58
C MET A 85 2.30 18.92 3.64
N LYS A 86 2.66 18.33 2.50
CA LYS A 86 1.73 17.86 1.50
C LYS A 86 1.24 16.44 1.80
N PRO A 87 0.02 16.09 1.37
CA PRO A 87 -0.53 14.78 1.62
C PRO A 87 0.30 13.67 0.94
N VAL A 88 0.24 12.49 1.55
CA VAL A 88 0.76 11.24 1.01
C VAL A 88 -0.42 10.40 0.52
N TRP A 89 -0.34 9.90 -0.71
CA TRP A 89 -1.32 8.98 -1.28
C TRP A 89 -0.66 7.64 -1.62
N ILE A 90 -1.43 6.57 -1.52
CA ILE A 90 -1.10 5.25 -2.05
C ILE A 90 -2.02 5.01 -3.24
N ASN A 91 -1.61 5.42 -4.44
CA ASN A 91 -2.45 5.25 -5.63
C ASN A 91 -2.43 3.82 -6.18
N GLU A 92 -1.47 2.99 -5.77
CA GLU A 92 -1.41 1.58 -6.15
C GLU A 92 -0.97 0.71 -4.96
N THR A 93 -1.83 -0.23 -4.57
CA THR A 93 -1.52 -1.23 -3.55
C THR A 93 -2.32 -2.51 -3.76
N ASN A 94 -1.70 -3.68 -3.58
CA ASN A 94 -2.36 -4.99 -3.58
C ASN A 94 -1.37 -6.11 -3.20
N ALA A 95 -1.87 -7.35 -3.10
CA ALA A 95 -1.07 -8.58 -3.13
C ALA A 95 -1.55 -9.44 -4.31
N ARG A 96 -0.70 -9.69 -5.31
CA ARG A 96 -1.09 -10.50 -6.49
C ARG A 96 -1.47 -11.92 -6.06
N PRO A 97 -2.59 -12.50 -6.52
CA PRO A 97 -2.89 -13.91 -6.27
C PRO A 97 -2.26 -14.75 -7.38
N ASN A 98 -1.19 -15.48 -7.07
CA ASN A 98 -0.57 -16.40 -8.04
C ASN A 98 -1.07 -17.85 -7.87
N LEU A 99 -1.75 -18.14 -6.76
CA LEU A 99 -2.36 -19.44 -6.47
C LEU A 99 -3.88 -19.46 -6.75
N ASP A 100 -4.38 -18.55 -7.60
CA ASP A 100 -5.77 -18.60 -8.09
C ASP A 100 -5.97 -19.89 -8.90
N PRO A 101 -6.84 -20.83 -8.48
CA PRO A 101 -7.02 -22.10 -9.19
C PRO A 101 -7.58 -21.92 -10.61
N GLU A 102 -8.27 -20.81 -10.88
CA GLU A 102 -8.79 -20.47 -12.20
C GLU A 102 -7.77 -19.69 -13.05
N TRP A 103 -6.72 -19.14 -12.42
CA TRP A 103 -5.67 -18.38 -13.09
C TRP A 103 -4.30 -18.55 -12.40
N PRO A 104 -3.71 -19.76 -12.41
CA PRO A 104 -2.44 -19.98 -11.74
C PRO A 104 -1.31 -19.27 -12.48
N VAL A 105 -0.48 -18.52 -11.75
CA VAL A 105 0.67 -17.79 -12.30
C VAL A 105 1.95 -18.29 -11.63
N GLN A 106 2.97 -18.58 -12.44
CA GLN A 106 4.29 -18.90 -11.92
C GLN A 106 5.03 -17.61 -11.57
N VAL A 107 5.51 -17.51 -10.33
CA VAL A 107 6.21 -16.33 -9.82
C VAL A 107 7.49 -16.74 -9.10
N GLN A 108 8.47 -15.84 -9.07
CA GLN A 108 9.75 -16.09 -8.38
C GLN A 108 9.65 -15.96 -6.86
N ALA A 109 8.68 -15.18 -6.36
CA ALA A 109 8.51 -14.90 -4.94
C ALA A 109 7.06 -14.58 -4.60
N PHE A 110 6.75 -14.62 -3.32
CA PHE A 110 5.47 -14.20 -2.73
C PHE A 110 4.27 -15.01 -3.23
N ASN A 111 4.16 -16.23 -2.71
CA ASN A 111 2.99 -17.08 -2.89
C ASN A 111 1.81 -16.53 -2.10
N VAL A 112 0.75 -16.18 -2.81
CA VAL A 112 -0.47 -15.56 -2.30
C VAL A 112 -1.67 -16.23 -2.95
N ASP A 113 -2.58 -16.72 -2.12
CA ASP A 113 -3.88 -17.24 -2.53
C ASP A 113 -4.98 -16.16 -2.58
N LEU A 114 -6.17 -16.53 -3.06
CA LEU A 114 -7.30 -15.62 -3.24
C LEU A 114 -7.80 -14.99 -1.93
N GLU A 115 -7.72 -15.72 -0.82
CA GLU A 115 -8.15 -15.22 0.48
C GLU A 115 -7.09 -14.29 1.08
N GLN A 116 -5.80 -14.60 0.95
CA GLN A 116 -4.71 -13.71 1.36
C GLN A 116 -4.80 -12.37 0.59
N GLN A 117 -5.05 -12.40 -0.73
CA GLN A 117 -5.35 -11.16 -1.47
C GLN A 117 -6.53 -10.40 -0.83
N ALA A 118 -7.58 -11.11 -0.41
CA ALA A 118 -8.73 -10.48 0.24
C ALA A 118 -8.41 -9.94 1.65
N TRP A 119 -7.57 -10.61 2.43
CA TRP A 119 -7.13 -10.17 3.75
C TRP A 119 -6.22 -8.94 3.69
N TYR A 120 -5.41 -8.85 2.62
CA TYR A 120 -4.52 -7.71 2.39
C TYR A 120 -5.27 -6.37 2.39
N ILE A 121 -6.43 -6.30 1.74
CA ILE A 121 -7.17 -5.06 1.51
C ILE A 121 -7.47 -4.30 2.83
N PRO A 122 -8.24 -4.84 3.78
CA PRO A 122 -8.54 -4.12 5.01
C PRO A 122 -7.28 -3.83 5.86
N GLN A 123 -6.28 -4.72 5.85
CA GLN A 123 -5.03 -4.50 6.57
C GLN A 123 -4.26 -3.31 5.99
N ALA A 124 -4.11 -3.25 4.66
CA ALA A 124 -3.41 -2.19 3.96
C ALA A 124 -4.09 -0.83 4.14
N TYR A 125 -5.43 -0.80 4.06
CA TYR A 125 -6.19 0.43 4.25
C TYR A 125 -6.16 0.90 5.71
N ALA A 126 -6.25 -0.03 6.67
CA ALA A 126 -6.14 0.29 8.09
C ALA A 126 -4.78 0.90 8.44
N LEU A 127 -3.69 0.27 7.98
CA LEU A 127 -2.32 0.73 8.21
C LEU A 127 -2.01 2.03 7.48
N GLY A 128 -2.50 2.19 6.24
CA GLY A 128 -2.29 3.38 5.43
C GLY A 128 -3.00 4.61 6.00
N PHE A 129 -4.30 4.49 6.33
CA PHE A 129 -5.03 5.61 6.94
C PHE A 129 -4.50 5.93 8.33
N TYR A 130 -4.14 4.94 9.14
CA TYR A 130 -3.48 5.21 10.43
C TYR A 130 -2.18 6.01 10.29
N ALA A 131 -1.39 5.73 9.25
CA ALA A 131 -0.17 6.47 8.95
C ALA A 131 -0.41 7.87 8.35
N GLY A 132 -1.66 8.25 8.10
CA GLY A 132 -2.06 9.55 7.57
C GLY A 132 -2.14 9.63 6.06
N ALA A 133 -2.18 8.50 5.34
CA ALA A 133 -2.44 8.53 3.90
C ALA A 133 -3.81 9.16 3.64
N GLU A 134 -3.87 10.14 2.73
CA GLU A 134 -5.12 10.86 2.44
C GLU A 134 -6.03 10.03 1.52
N ARG A 135 -5.43 9.28 0.58
CA ARG A 135 -6.14 8.38 -0.34
C ARG A 135 -5.35 7.10 -0.58
N ILE A 136 -6.07 6.00 -0.72
CA ILE A 136 -5.55 4.66 -0.98
C ILE A 136 -6.39 4.04 -2.10
N ALA A 137 -5.74 3.48 -3.11
CA ALA A 137 -6.40 2.81 -4.23
C ALA A 137 -5.79 1.43 -4.49
N VAL A 138 -6.67 0.46 -4.75
CA VAL A 138 -6.30 -0.92 -5.06
C VAL A 138 -5.82 -1.05 -6.50
N TYR A 139 -4.67 -1.70 -6.71
CA TYR A 139 -4.19 -2.08 -8.03
C TYR A 139 -4.50 -3.57 -8.29
N LYS A 140 -5.50 -3.92 -9.07
CA LYS A 140 -6.36 -3.07 -9.90
C LYS A 140 -7.77 -3.64 -9.94
N LEU A 141 -8.72 -2.89 -10.48
CA LEU A 141 -10.11 -3.35 -10.56
C LEU A 141 -10.23 -4.65 -11.36
N ILE A 142 -9.61 -4.70 -12.53
CA ILE A 142 -9.77 -5.79 -13.49
C ILE A 142 -8.46 -6.11 -14.20
N ASP A 143 -8.23 -7.39 -14.45
CA ASP A 143 -7.20 -7.84 -15.37
C ASP A 143 -7.70 -7.70 -16.81
N ILE A 144 -7.02 -6.92 -17.63
CA ILE A 144 -7.34 -6.73 -19.05
C ILE A 144 -6.07 -6.89 -19.87
N ASN A 145 -6.23 -7.38 -21.11
CA ASN A 145 -5.15 -7.55 -22.07
C ASN A 145 -3.97 -8.39 -21.53
N ILE A 146 -4.28 -9.44 -20.77
CA ILE A 146 -3.29 -10.40 -20.28
C ILE A 146 -3.47 -11.77 -20.95
N ASN A 147 -2.36 -12.44 -21.25
CA ASN A 147 -2.35 -13.80 -21.80
C ASN A 147 -2.27 -14.83 -20.66
N PRO A 148 -2.68 -16.09 -20.87
CA PRO A 148 -2.46 -17.16 -19.90
C PRO A 148 -1.01 -17.22 -19.43
N GLY A 149 -0.80 -17.20 -18.11
CA GLY A 149 0.52 -17.17 -17.47
C GLY A 149 1.06 -15.77 -17.17
N ASP A 150 0.44 -14.71 -17.69
CA ASP A 150 0.76 -13.34 -17.31
C ASP A 150 0.26 -13.04 -15.88
N GLU A 151 0.99 -12.16 -15.20
CA GLU A 151 0.72 -11.78 -13.81
C GLU A 151 -0.66 -11.11 -13.65
N SER A 152 -1.48 -11.66 -12.76
CA SER A 152 -2.81 -11.14 -12.46
C SER A 152 -2.84 -10.37 -11.15
N TRP A 153 -3.57 -9.26 -11.12
CA TRP A 153 -3.72 -8.37 -9.95
C TRP A 153 -5.17 -7.97 -9.69
N GLY A 154 -6.05 -8.18 -10.67
CA GLY A 154 -7.42 -7.72 -10.68
C GLY A 154 -8.23 -8.20 -9.47
N LEU A 155 -9.19 -7.39 -9.04
CA LEU A 155 -10.31 -7.87 -8.23
C LEU A 155 -11.32 -8.65 -9.11
N ILE A 156 -11.27 -8.42 -10.42
CA ILE A 156 -12.09 -9.05 -11.45
C ILE A 156 -11.18 -9.77 -12.45
N ARG A 157 -11.54 -11.00 -12.80
CA ARG A 157 -10.81 -11.86 -13.75
C ARG A 157 -10.92 -11.38 -15.20
N PRO A 158 -9.95 -11.73 -16.06
CA PRO A 158 -9.87 -11.19 -17.42
C PRO A 158 -10.86 -11.73 -18.46
N TYR A 159 -11.40 -12.95 -18.31
CA TYR A 159 -12.20 -13.60 -19.38
C TYR A 159 -13.69 -13.62 -19.09
N ASP A 160 -14.07 -14.04 -17.88
CA ASP A 160 -15.46 -14.25 -17.46
C ASP A 160 -15.98 -13.11 -16.58
N PHE A 161 -15.11 -12.12 -16.27
CA PHE A 161 -15.39 -11.02 -15.36
C PHE A 161 -15.89 -11.50 -13.98
N SER A 162 -15.53 -12.72 -13.58
CA SER A 162 -15.84 -13.21 -12.24
C SER A 162 -15.08 -12.39 -11.20
N LYS A 163 -15.74 -12.16 -10.06
CA LYS A 163 -15.19 -11.39 -8.95
C LYS A 163 -14.38 -12.31 -8.06
N ARG A 164 -13.13 -11.96 -7.80
CA ARG A 164 -12.31 -12.62 -6.78
C ARG A 164 -12.81 -12.22 -5.38
N PRO A 165 -12.52 -13.01 -4.33
CA PRO A 165 -12.86 -12.68 -2.94
C PRO A 165 -12.41 -11.26 -2.51
N ALA A 166 -11.28 -10.79 -3.03
CA ALA A 166 -10.77 -9.44 -2.77
C ALA A 166 -11.69 -8.31 -3.26
N PHE A 167 -12.54 -8.56 -4.27
CA PHE A 167 -13.57 -7.60 -4.68
C PHE A 167 -14.55 -7.31 -3.54
N TYR A 168 -15.05 -8.37 -2.91
CA TYR A 168 -16.02 -8.27 -1.81
C TYR A 168 -15.38 -7.71 -0.55
N SER A 169 -14.13 -8.11 -0.25
CA SER A 169 -13.32 -7.49 0.81
C SER A 169 -13.16 -5.98 0.61
N TYR A 170 -12.90 -5.53 -0.62
CA TYR A 170 -12.80 -4.11 -0.92
C TYR A 170 -14.14 -3.38 -0.78
N GLN A 171 -15.22 -3.97 -1.30
CA GLN A 171 -16.58 -3.44 -1.16
C GLN A 171 -16.98 -3.27 0.32
N ASN A 172 -16.75 -4.29 1.14
CA ASN A 172 -17.06 -4.25 2.57
C ASN A 172 -16.14 -3.29 3.33
N THR A 173 -14.85 -3.23 2.99
CA THR A 173 -13.94 -2.21 3.54
C THR A 173 -14.47 -0.79 3.29
N ILE A 174 -14.94 -0.50 2.07
CA ILE A 174 -15.58 0.79 1.76
C ILE A 174 -16.86 0.99 2.59
N LYS A 175 -17.78 0.01 2.60
CA LYS A 175 -19.05 0.08 3.34
C LYS A 175 -18.85 0.41 4.81
N TYR A 176 -17.96 -0.32 5.50
CA TYR A 176 -17.79 -0.21 6.94
C TYR A 176 -16.80 0.86 7.38
N LEU A 177 -16.07 1.48 6.47
CA LEU A 177 -15.22 2.64 6.75
C LEU A 177 -15.78 3.96 6.20
N ALA A 178 -16.86 3.94 5.41
CA ALA A 178 -17.41 5.14 4.79
C ALA A 178 -17.65 6.26 5.81
N GLY A 179 -17.21 7.47 5.45
CA GLY A 179 -17.39 8.68 6.26
C GLY A 179 -16.53 8.75 7.52
N PHE A 180 -15.55 7.87 7.70
CA PHE A 180 -14.70 7.93 8.89
C PHE A 180 -13.99 9.28 9.04
N THR A 181 -13.65 9.64 10.28
CA THR A 181 -12.88 10.84 10.61
C THR A 181 -11.57 10.49 11.31
N TYR A 182 -10.59 11.39 11.21
CA TYR A 182 -9.36 11.31 11.97
C TYR A 182 -9.55 11.80 13.42
N PRO A 183 -8.77 11.30 14.39
CA PRO A 183 -7.67 10.34 14.24
C PRO A 183 -8.13 8.88 14.21
N ILE A 184 -7.46 8.07 13.39
CA ILE A 184 -7.53 6.60 13.48
C ILE A 184 -6.69 6.15 14.67
N ARG A 185 -7.23 5.30 15.52
CA ARG A 185 -6.47 4.71 16.63
C ARG A 185 -5.94 3.35 16.25
N ARG A 186 -4.78 3.03 16.81
CA ARG A 186 -4.17 1.70 16.73
C ARG A 186 -3.87 1.20 18.12
N GLU A 187 -4.37 0.01 18.43
CA GLU A 187 -3.90 -0.81 19.52
C GLU A 187 -3.05 -1.93 18.89
N GLN A 188 -1.82 -2.08 19.38
CA GLN A 188 -0.87 -3.04 18.85
C GLN A 188 -0.29 -3.86 19.99
N SER A 189 -0.27 -5.17 19.80
CA SER A 189 0.54 -6.10 20.57
C SER A 189 1.52 -6.84 19.66
N GLY A 190 2.36 -7.68 20.24
CA GLY A 190 3.27 -8.56 19.48
C GLY A 190 2.52 -9.47 18.50
N ASN A 191 1.28 -9.87 18.81
CA ASN A 191 0.52 -10.89 18.08
C ASN A 191 -0.74 -10.41 17.36
N HIS A 192 -1.20 -9.17 17.54
CA HIS A 192 -2.43 -8.68 16.90
C HIS A 192 -2.41 -7.16 16.69
N TYR A 193 -3.34 -6.71 15.84
CA TYR A 193 -3.71 -5.33 15.66
C TYR A 193 -5.20 -5.10 15.92
N ILE A 194 -5.52 -3.90 16.40
CA ILE A 194 -6.87 -3.31 16.37
C ILE A 194 -6.74 -1.89 15.83
N PHE A 195 -7.50 -1.56 14.79
CA PHE A 195 -7.61 -0.20 14.25
C PHE A 195 -9.03 0.31 14.39
N SER A 196 -9.20 1.43 15.09
CA SER A 196 -10.52 1.99 15.41
C SER A 196 -10.80 3.21 14.55
N PHE A 197 -11.90 3.15 13.80
CA PHE A 197 -12.42 4.18 12.92
C PHE A 197 -13.72 4.75 13.49
N THR A 198 -13.70 6.03 13.85
CA THR A 198 -14.89 6.79 14.20
C THR A 198 -15.63 7.18 12.92
N ARG A 199 -16.94 6.93 12.86
CA ARG A 199 -17.82 7.18 11.72
C ARG A 199 -19.11 7.85 12.21
N PRO A 200 -19.89 8.54 11.34
CA PRO A 200 -21.14 9.17 11.74
C PRO A 200 -22.16 8.21 12.36
N GLN A 201 -22.08 6.91 12.03
CA GLN A 201 -22.99 5.86 12.48
C GLN A 201 -22.50 5.15 13.75
N GLY A 202 -21.29 5.44 14.22
CA GLY A 202 -20.66 4.79 15.38
C GLY A 202 -19.19 4.47 15.12
N THR A 203 -18.72 3.30 15.56
CA THR A 203 -17.31 2.89 15.43
C THR A 203 -17.19 1.60 14.62
N THR A 204 -16.13 1.48 13.82
CA THR A 204 -15.67 0.20 13.25
C THR A 204 -14.26 -0.08 13.73
N ARG A 205 -14.04 -1.27 14.29
CA ARG A 205 -12.72 -1.77 14.67
C ARG A 205 -12.28 -2.88 13.74
N ILE A 206 -11.18 -2.70 13.04
CA ILE A 206 -10.57 -3.74 12.18
C ILE A 206 -9.50 -4.45 12.99
N MET A 207 -9.56 -5.78 13.05
CA MET A 207 -8.69 -6.60 13.89
C MET A 207 -8.14 -7.80 13.13
N TRP A 208 -6.88 -8.16 13.38
CA TRP A 208 -6.28 -9.39 12.84
C TRP A 208 -5.10 -9.86 13.68
N ALA A 209 -4.82 -11.16 13.64
CA ALA A 209 -3.59 -11.72 14.21
C ALA A 209 -2.41 -11.44 13.28
N ARG A 210 -1.27 -11.02 13.83
CA ARG A 210 -0.05 -10.68 13.07
C ARG A 210 0.78 -11.90 12.69
N ASN A 211 0.63 -12.97 13.46
CA ASN A 211 1.47 -14.17 13.42
C ASN A 211 0.60 -15.41 13.08
N PRO A 212 1.19 -16.58 12.80
CA PRO A 212 0.41 -17.78 12.46
C PRO A 212 -0.42 -18.35 13.61
N ALA A 213 -0.15 -17.94 14.85
CA ALA A 213 -0.97 -18.31 16.00
C ALA A 213 -2.30 -17.52 16.02
N ALA A 214 -3.40 -18.24 16.22
CA ALA A 214 -4.70 -17.62 16.51
C ALA A 214 -4.64 -16.86 17.86
N VAL A 215 -5.44 -15.80 17.98
CA VAL A 215 -5.48 -14.93 19.16
C VAL A 215 -6.91 -14.73 19.62
N THR A 216 -7.20 -14.93 20.91
CA THR A 216 -8.47 -14.52 21.51
C THR A 216 -8.27 -13.18 22.19
N LEU A 217 -9.12 -12.20 21.86
CA LEU A 217 -9.10 -10.85 22.40
C LEU A 217 -10.30 -10.62 23.31
N ASN A 218 -10.07 -9.89 24.40
CA ASN A 218 -11.13 -9.26 25.20
C ASN A 218 -11.21 -7.79 24.80
N VAL A 219 -12.13 -7.48 23.89
CA VAL A 219 -12.25 -6.16 23.27
C VAL A 219 -13.27 -5.33 24.06
N PRO A 220 -12.89 -4.19 24.67
CA PRO A 220 -13.82 -3.38 25.46
C PRO A 220 -15.03 -2.95 24.64
N ALA A 221 -16.23 -3.09 25.18
CA ALA A 221 -17.45 -2.68 24.51
C ALA A 221 -17.64 -1.16 24.59
N LEU A 222 -18.00 -0.56 23.46
CA LEU A 222 -18.34 0.86 23.34
C LEU A 222 -19.86 1.07 23.20
N SER A 223 -20.61 -0.02 22.99
CA SER A 223 -22.06 -0.05 22.91
C SER A 223 -22.61 -1.34 23.56
N GLU A 224 -23.92 -1.40 23.80
CA GLU A 224 -24.61 -2.56 24.40
C GLU A 224 -24.67 -3.77 23.45
N SER A 225 -24.41 -3.56 22.17
CA SER A 225 -24.32 -4.61 21.16
C SER A 225 -23.39 -4.20 20.03
N GLY A 226 -22.89 -5.19 19.29
CA GLY A 226 -22.09 -5.00 18.11
C GLY A 226 -22.39 -6.04 17.05
N ILE A 227 -21.86 -5.81 15.85
CA ILE A 227 -21.88 -6.76 14.75
C ILE A 227 -20.44 -7.11 14.40
N LEU A 228 -20.11 -8.39 14.45
CA LEU A 228 -18.86 -8.91 13.90
C LEU A 228 -19.07 -9.19 12.41
N VAL A 229 -18.18 -8.66 11.57
CA VAL A 229 -18.25 -8.82 10.12
C VAL A 229 -17.00 -9.50 9.60
N ASP A 230 -17.18 -10.55 8.81
CA ASP A 230 -16.14 -11.05 7.93
C ASP A 230 -16.11 -10.18 6.66
N PRO A 231 -15.05 -9.40 6.41
CA PRO A 231 -14.99 -8.51 5.26
C PRO A 231 -14.96 -9.26 3.93
N VAL A 232 -14.49 -10.51 3.88
CA VAL A 232 -14.40 -11.28 2.63
C VAL A 232 -15.78 -11.74 2.18
N THR A 233 -16.57 -12.30 3.09
CA THR A 233 -17.92 -12.82 2.77
C THR A 233 -19.03 -11.78 2.96
N GLY A 234 -18.81 -10.76 3.79
CA GLY A 234 -19.83 -9.82 4.23
C GLY A 234 -20.78 -10.39 5.29
N THR A 235 -20.49 -11.57 5.83
CA THR A 235 -21.32 -12.20 6.88
C THR A 235 -21.32 -11.34 8.12
N GLU A 236 -22.51 -10.98 8.60
CA GLU A 236 -22.75 -10.20 9.82
C GLU A 236 -23.24 -11.12 10.95
N THR A 237 -22.52 -11.12 12.08
CA THR A 237 -22.86 -11.90 13.27
C THR A 237 -23.11 -10.96 14.45
N PRO A 238 -24.33 -10.88 15.00
CA PRO A 238 -24.61 -10.11 16.20
C PRO A 238 -23.81 -10.63 17.39
N VAL A 239 -23.23 -9.72 18.16
CA VAL A 239 -22.48 -10.01 19.39
C VAL A 239 -22.98 -9.12 20.52
N THR A 240 -23.08 -9.69 21.72
CA THR A 240 -23.43 -8.97 22.96
C THR A 240 -22.25 -9.04 23.91
N PRO A 241 -21.81 -7.93 24.50
CA PRO A 241 -20.69 -7.93 25.41
C PRO A 241 -21.07 -8.60 26.73
N VAL A 242 -20.13 -9.33 27.32
CA VAL A 242 -20.25 -9.93 28.65
C VAL A 242 -19.30 -9.19 29.58
N ASN A 243 -19.81 -8.67 30.69
CA ASN A 243 -19.04 -7.87 31.65
C ASN A 243 -18.31 -6.67 31.00
N GLY A 244 -18.89 -6.08 29.94
CA GLY A 244 -18.32 -4.93 29.24
C GLY A 244 -17.28 -5.27 28.17
N PHE A 245 -17.11 -6.54 27.78
CA PHE A 245 -16.16 -6.96 26.74
C PHE A 245 -16.79 -7.89 25.72
N TYR A 246 -16.30 -7.84 24.48
CA TYR A 246 -16.50 -8.88 23.48
C TYR A 246 -15.31 -9.83 23.50
N GLU A 247 -15.57 -11.13 23.63
CA GLU A 247 -14.56 -12.15 23.36
C GLU A 247 -14.52 -12.42 21.86
N ILE A 248 -13.38 -12.15 21.21
CA ILE A 248 -13.23 -12.25 19.76
C ILE A 248 -12.05 -13.15 19.43
N ARG A 249 -12.28 -14.22 18.66
CA ARG A 249 -11.24 -15.11 18.14
C ARG A 249 -10.77 -14.65 16.76
N LEU A 250 -9.50 -14.30 16.65
CA LEU A 250 -8.82 -13.99 15.41
C LEU A 250 -8.08 -15.22 14.88
N GLY A 251 -8.30 -15.55 13.60
CA GLY A 251 -7.51 -16.57 12.90
C GLY A 251 -6.06 -16.13 12.73
N GLY A 252 -5.13 -17.08 12.82
CA GLY A 252 -3.71 -16.84 12.56
C GLY A 252 -3.41 -16.55 11.09
N ALA A 253 -2.27 -15.91 10.84
CA ALA A 253 -1.74 -15.69 9.49
C ALA A 253 -1.42 -17.01 8.78
N ARG A 254 -1.67 -17.07 7.47
CA ARG A 254 -1.09 -18.11 6.62
C ARG A 254 0.31 -17.68 6.20
N CYS A 255 1.30 -18.47 6.60
CA CYS A 255 2.71 -18.18 6.37
C CYS A 255 3.30 -19.26 5.46
N ASN A 256 3.83 -18.82 4.32
CA ASN A 256 4.40 -19.68 3.30
C ASN A 256 5.93 -19.58 3.40
N ASP A 257 6.63 -20.72 3.34
CA ASP A 257 8.11 -20.78 3.38
C ASP A 257 8.72 -20.05 4.60
N GLY A 258 8.04 -20.11 5.75
CA GLY A 258 8.48 -19.48 7.00
C GLY A 258 8.20 -17.98 7.09
N GLU A 259 7.55 -17.38 6.09
CA GLU A 259 7.21 -15.96 6.05
C GLU A 259 5.69 -15.70 6.05
N CYS A 260 5.23 -14.80 6.92
CA CYS A 260 3.87 -14.28 6.90
C CYS A 260 3.84 -12.97 6.09
N LEU A 261 3.41 -13.05 4.83
CA LEU A 261 3.33 -11.87 3.95
C LEU A 261 2.30 -10.85 4.39
N MET A 262 1.33 -11.26 5.20
CA MET A 262 0.31 -10.42 5.80
C MET A 262 -0.23 -11.13 7.06
N GLY A 263 -1.02 -10.41 7.84
CA GLY A 263 -1.70 -11.00 8.99
C GLY A 263 -2.80 -11.99 8.60
N GLY A 264 -3.40 -12.62 9.60
CA GLY A 264 -4.52 -13.54 9.44
C GLY A 264 -5.82 -12.89 8.98
N PRO A 265 -6.90 -13.70 8.89
CA PRO A 265 -8.22 -13.23 8.49
C PRO A 265 -8.64 -12.01 9.31
N PRO A 266 -8.90 -10.87 8.68
CA PRO A 266 -9.35 -9.68 9.36
C PRO A 266 -10.83 -9.82 9.76
N LEU A 267 -11.19 -9.26 10.91
CA LEU A 267 -12.58 -9.15 11.36
C LEU A 267 -12.90 -7.68 11.68
N PHE A 268 -14.12 -7.26 11.36
CA PHE A 268 -14.61 -5.94 11.74
C PHE A 268 -15.58 -6.08 12.91
N LEU A 269 -15.37 -5.34 14.00
CA LEU A 269 -16.40 -5.13 15.02
C LEU A 269 -17.03 -3.77 14.79
N VAL A 270 -18.33 -3.78 14.51
CA VAL A 270 -19.12 -2.58 14.20
C VAL A 270 -20.08 -2.31 15.35
N GLU A 271 -19.98 -1.14 15.95
CA GLU A 271 -20.83 -0.70 17.05
C GLU A 271 -21.53 0.59 16.66
N ALA A 272 -22.86 0.57 16.68
CA ALA A 272 -23.68 1.71 16.33
C ALA A 272 -23.87 2.67 17.51
N GLY A 273 -24.11 3.95 17.21
CA GLY A 273 -24.49 4.95 18.22
C GLY A 273 -23.37 5.32 19.21
N VAL A 274 -22.14 4.87 18.96
CA VAL A 274 -20.96 5.21 19.76
C VAL A 274 -20.62 6.68 19.54
N ALA A 275 -20.59 7.47 20.62
CA ALA A 275 -20.25 8.89 20.56
C ALA A 275 -18.80 9.13 20.17
N ASP A 276 -18.54 10.28 19.52
CA ASP A 276 -17.19 10.74 19.21
C ASP A 276 -16.33 10.82 20.48
N GLY A 277 -15.11 10.28 20.42
CA GLY A 277 -14.17 10.26 21.55
C GLY A 277 -14.37 9.15 22.57
N ALA A 278 -15.37 8.27 22.40
CA ALA A 278 -15.57 7.10 23.28
C ALA A 278 -14.44 6.06 23.16
N VAL A 279 -13.75 6.02 22.02
CA VAL A 279 -12.48 5.30 21.91
C VAL A 279 -11.43 6.09 22.73
N PRO A 280 -10.60 5.49 23.61
CA PRO A 280 -9.54 6.19 24.36
C PRO A 280 -8.35 6.63 23.49
N THR A 281 -8.00 7.93 23.50
CA THR A 281 -7.10 8.57 22.52
C THR A 281 -5.70 7.97 22.46
N ALA A 282 -5.43 7.18 21.40
CA ALA A 282 -4.08 6.90 20.94
C ALA A 282 -3.72 7.91 19.84
N GLN A 283 -2.62 8.63 20.03
CA GLN A 283 -2.10 9.58 19.05
C GLN A 283 -1.62 8.80 17.80
N PRO A 284 -1.86 9.30 16.58
CA PRO A 284 -1.15 8.79 15.40
C PRO A 284 0.36 8.81 15.70
N PRO A 285 1.17 7.88 15.17
CA PRO A 285 2.59 7.88 15.45
C PRO A 285 3.14 9.23 15.01
N GLN A 286 3.53 10.06 15.97
CA GLN A 286 4.52 11.08 15.70
C GLN A 286 5.78 10.29 15.39
N VAL A 287 6.24 10.35 14.13
CA VAL A 287 7.55 9.80 13.79
C VAL A 287 8.55 10.53 14.68
N ALA A 288 9.05 9.86 15.72
CA ALA A 288 10.16 10.39 16.49
C ALA A 288 11.28 10.67 15.50
N ALA A 289 11.78 11.91 15.49
CA ALA A 289 12.98 12.25 14.73
C ALA A 289 14.04 11.18 15.05
N PRO A 290 14.79 10.67 14.06
CA PRO A 290 15.89 9.78 14.37
C PRO A 290 16.76 10.52 15.39
N VAL A 291 16.95 9.91 16.55
CA VAL A 291 17.94 10.40 17.52
C VAL A 291 19.23 10.43 16.74
N ALA A 292 19.75 11.63 16.47
CA ALA A 292 21.07 11.78 15.90
C ALA A 292 22.02 11.10 16.89
N THR A 293 22.40 9.86 16.58
CA THR A 293 23.54 9.25 17.25
C THR A 293 24.69 10.18 16.92
N ALA A 294 25.23 10.85 17.94
CA ALA A 294 26.38 11.72 17.75
C ALA A 294 27.41 10.94 16.93
N ALA A 295 27.72 11.45 15.74
CA ALA A 295 28.78 10.88 14.93
C ALA A 295 30.01 10.80 15.82
N ALA A 296 30.58 9.60 15.96
CA ALA A 296 31.86 9.46 16.64
C ALA A 296 32.84 10.40 15.95
N THR A 297 33.35 11.39 16.70
CA THR A 297 34.42 12.26 16.26
C THR A 297 35.64 11.38 16.02
N ILE A 298 35.89 11.01 14.77
CA ILE A 298 37.14 10.38 14.39
C ILE A 298 38.15 11.51 14.31
N THR A 299 38.97 11.66 15.34
CA THR A 299 40.11 12.57 15.33
C THR A 299 41.15 12.00 14.37
N ALA A 300 41.08 12.42 13.09
CA ALA A 300 42.11 12.13 12.12
C ALA A 300 43.32 13.04 12.37
N THR A 301 44.32 12.53 13.08
CA THR A 301 45.65 13.13 13.12
C THR A 301 46.37 12.80 11.81
N ALA A 302 46.29 13.71 10.85
CA ALA A 302 47.11 13.66 9.64
C ALA A 302 48.14 14.79 9.67
N THR A 303 49.38 14.44 9.99
CA THR A 303 50.57 15.26 9.73
C THR A 303 50.83 15.27 8.23
N VAL A 304 50.80 16.45 7.60
CA VAL A 304 51.20 16.60 6.19
C VAL A 304 52.46 17.46 6.13
N SER A 305 53.55 16.86 5.67
CA SER A 305 54.79 17.56 5.29
C SER A 305 54.60 18.28 3.96
N ALA A 306 55.11 19.51 3.88
CA ALA A 306 55.11 20.31 2.66
C ALA A 306 56.12 19.79 1.63
N THR A 307 55.77 19.84 0.35
CA THR A 307 56.53 20.43 -0.79
C THR A 307 56.16 19.74 -2.11
N ALA A 308 55.56 20.49 -3.03
CA ALA A 308 55.87 20.46 -4.47
C ALA A 308 55.04 21.55 -5.19
N THR A 309 55.73 22.54 -5.74
CA THR A 309 55.21 23.57 -6.65
C THR A 309 55.13 23.03 -8.08
N LEU A 310 54.00 23.22 -8.77
CA LEU A 310 53.88 23.10 -10.24
C LEU A 310 52.89 24.16 -10.78
N PRO A 311 53.07 24.62 -12.03
CA PRO A 311 52.64 25.96 -12.47
C PRO A 311 51.21 26.06 -12.98
N LEU A 312 50.71 27.30 -12.91
CA LEU A 312 49.39 27.79 -13.32
C LEU A 312 49.10 27.56 -14.83
N PRO A 313 47.94 27.01 -15.23
CA PRO A 313 47.52 27.03 -16.62
C PRO A 313 46.78 28.34 -16.98
N THR A 314 47.16 28.85 -18.14
CA THR A 314 46.69 30.05 -18.84
C THR A 314 45.20 29.96 -19.23
N ALA A 315 44.48 31.08 -19.10
CA ALA A 315 43.11 31.23 -19.58
C ALA A 315 43.07 31.29 -21.12
N THR A 316 42.24 30.47 -21.78
CA THR A 316 41.86 30.70 -23.19
C THR A 316 40.51 30.06 -23.54
N MET A 317 39.74 30.82 -24.33
CA MET A 317 38.55 30.52 -25.14
C MET A 317 37.17 30.78 -24.51
N THR A 318 36.68 31.98 -24.81
CA THR A 318 35.29 32.44 -24.79
C THR A 318 34.44 31.65 -25.79
N PRO A 319 33.24 31.16 -25.45
CA PRO A 319 32.35 30.54 -26.42
C PRO A 319 31.66 31.59 -27.32
N THR A 320 31.70 31.36 -28.63
CA THR A 320 30.96 32.13 -29.65
C THR A 320 29.49 31.72 -29.66
N ALA A 321 28.58 32.70 -29.61
CA ALA A 321 27.14 32.48 -29.70
C ALA A 321 26.76 31.92 -31.09
N THR A 322 26.03 30.81 -31.10
CA THR A 322 25.42 30.24 -32.31
C THR A 322 24.01 30.82 -32.48
N ALA A 323 23.66 31.26 -33.69
CA ALA A 323 22.36 31.86 -33.97
C ALA A 323 21.21 30.85 -33.81
N THR A 324 20.18 31.26 -33.07
CA THR A 324 18.91 30.56 -32.87
C THR A 324 18.14 30.45 -34.20
N ALA A 325 17.70 29.24 -34.55
CA ALA A 325 16.79 29.04 -35.68
C ALA A 325 15.40 29.64 -35.36
N VAL A 326 14.85 30.39 -36.31
CA VAL A 326 13.50 30.96 -36.25
C VAL A 326 12.47 29.84 -36.36
N PRO A 327 11.45 29.76 -35.47
CA PRO A 327 10.39 28.77 -35.59
C PRO A 327 9.55 29.05 -36.85
N THR A 328 9.29 28.00 -37.63
CA THR A 328 8.37 28.04 -38.78
C THR A 328 6.93 27.91 -38.27
N ASP A 329 6.00 28.69 -38.83
CA ASP A 329 4.59 28.72 -38.45
C ASP A 329 3.95 27.34 -38.49
N THR A 330 3.45 26.89 -37.33
CA THR A 330 2.59 25.71 -37.21
C THR A 330 1.18 26.07 -37.67
N PRO A 331 0.53 25.29 -38.57
CA PRO A 331 -0.83 25.58 -38.99
C PRO A 331 -1.83 25.43 -37.83
N SER A 332 -2.75 26.38 -37.74
CA SER A 332 -3.84 26.44 -36.76
C SER A 332 -4.80 25.24 -36.91
N PRO A 333 -5.26 24.61 -35.82
CA PRO A 333 -6.20 23.49 -35.89
C PRO A 333 -7.56 23.94 -36.45
N THR A 334 -8.09 23.15 -37.38
CA THR A 334 -9.46 23.31 -37.90
C THR A 334 -10.45 22.79 -36.85
N ALA A 335 -11.51 23.57 -36.58
CA ALA A 335 -12.55 23.19 -35.63
C ALA A 335 -13.34 21.97 -36.14
N THR A 336 -13.34 20.90 -35.34
CA THR A 336 -14.22 19.73 -35.54
C THR A 336 -15.57 20.00 -34.90
N PHE A 337 -16.66 19.75 -35.62
CA PHE A 337 -18.03 19.91 -35.12
C PHE A 337 -18.30 18.99 -33.92
N THR A 338 -18.73 19.58 -32.81
CA THR A 338 -19.24 18.88 -31.62
C THR A 338 -20.62 18.29 -31.94
N ALA A 339 -20.80 16.99 -31.72
CA ALA A 339 -22.11 16.34 -31.82
C ALA A 339 -23.05 16.86 -30.71
N VAL A 340 -24.28 17.19 -31.09
CA VAL A 340 -25.36 17.60 -30.17
C VAL A 340 -25.83 16.38 -29.36
N PRO A 341 -25.98 16.47 -28.03
CA PRO A 341 -26.50 15.36 -27.24
C PRO A 341 -27.96 15.08 -27.62
N THR A 342 -28.28 13.80 -27.82
CA THR A 342 -29.66 13.31 -28.00
C THR A 342 -30.28 13.08 -26.63
N ASP A 343 -31.53 13.53 -26.44
CA ASP A 343 -32.28 13.41 -25.19
C ASP A 343 -32.40 11.94 -24.71
N THR A 344 -32.05 11.73 -23.45
CA THR A 344 -32.22 10.47 -22.73
C THR A 344 -33.71 10.21 -22.45
N PRO A 345 -34.29 9.06 -22.84
CA PRO A 345 -35.68 8.76 -22.52
C PRO A 345 -35.86 8.52 -21.01
N ILE A 346 -36.96 9.06 -20.48
CA ILE A 346 -37.39 8.96 -19.08
C ILE A 346 -37.70 7.48 -18.73
N PRO A 347 -37.24 6.95 -17.58
CA PRO A 347 -37.51 5.56 -17.20
C PRO A 347 -39.01 5.35 -16.94
N THR A 348 -39.54 4.28 -17.54
CA THR A 348 -40.92 3.79 -17.31
C THR A 348 -40.94 2.94 -16.03
N ASN A 349 -41.95 3.16 -15.18
CA ASN A 349 -42.14 2.44 -13.92
C ASN A 349 -42.23 0.91 -14.11
N THR A 350 -41.39 0.17 -13.40
CA THR A 350 -41.44 -1.29 -13.27
C THR A 350 -42.57 -1.68 -12.30
N PRO A 351 -43.40 -2.69 -12.61
CA PRO A 351 -44.47 -3.14 -11.72
C PRO A 351 -43.94 -3.83 -10.46
N THR A 352 -44.58 -3.55 -9.33
CA THR A 352 -44.39 -4.19 -8.03
C THR A 352 -44.85 -5.64 -8.09
N ILE A 353 -43.99 -6.60 -7.70
CA ILE A 353 -44.38 -7.98 -7.44
C ILE A 353 -44.68 -8.14 -5.94
N GLU A 354 -45.92 -8.52 -5.63
CA GLU A 354 -46.35 -8.97 -4.30
C GLU A 354 -45.64 -10.29 -3.93
N ALA A 355 -45.01 -10.32 -2.76
CA ALA A 355 -44.44 -11.54 -2.21
C ALA A 355 -45.55 -12.47 -1.70
N THR A 356 -45.72 -13.61 -2.36
CA THR A 356 -46.51 -14.73 -1.83
C THR A 356 -45.60 -15.57 -0.94
N ALA A 357 -45.97 -15.73 0.34
CA ALA A 357 -45.24 -16.56 1.29
C ALA A 357 -45.30 -18.04 0.88
N VAL A 358 -44.13 -18.68 0.78
CA VAL A 358 -44.00 -20.14 0.68
C VAL A 358 -43.53 -20.66 2.03
N GLU A 359 -44.39 -21.44 2.67
CA GLU A 359 -44.13 -22.14 3.92
C GLU A 359 -43.22 -23.34 3.62
N ILE A 360 -42.00 -23.35 4.17
CA ILE A 360 -41.08 -24.51 4.08
C ILE A 360 -41.05 -25.20 5.44
N ALA A 361 -41.49 -26.45 5.45
CA ALA A 361 -41.49 -27.34 6.61
C ALA A 361 -40.05 -27.67 7.06
N LEU A 362 -39.82 -27.53 8.37
CA LEU A 362 -38.59 -27.86 9.07
C LEU A 362 -38.41 -29.39 9.14
N VAL A 363 -37.26 -29.92 8.72
CA VAL A 363 -36.85 -31.30 8.98
C VAL A 363 -35.69 -31.27 9.97
N GLU A 364 -35.92 -31.84 11.16
CA GLU A 364 -34.91 -32.04 12.20
C GLU A 364 -33.82 -33.02 11.72
N ALA A 365 -32.55 -32.64 11.90
CA ALA A 365 -31.42 -33.54 11.73
C ALA A 365 -30.80 -33.86 13.10
N THR A 366 -30.88 -35.13 13.45
CA THR A 366 -30.35 -35.78 14.65
C THR A 366 -28.82 -35.75 14.74
N ALA A 367 -28.33 -35.57 15.98
CA ALA A 367 -26.91 -35.61 16.34
C ALA A 367 -26.26 -36.99 16.14
N VAL A 368 -24.98 -36.99 15.76
CA VAL A 368 -24.09 -38.16 15.75
C VAL A 368 -22.99 -37.94 16.81
N PRO A 369 -22.60 -38.95 17.61
CA PRO A 369 -21.66 -38.76 18.71
C PRO A 369 -20.19 -38.72 18.25
N LEU A 370 -19.38 -37.96 18.99
CA LEU A 370 -17.93 -37.90 18.94
C LEU A 370 -17.31 -39.14 19.60
N GLU A 371 -16.29 -39.72 18.97
CA GLU A 371 -15.43 -40.75 19.55
C GLU A 371 -14.03 -40.17 19.77
N SER A 372 -13.50 -40.42 20.97
CA SER A 372 -12.23 -39.99 21.52
C SER A 372 -11.05 -40.84 21.03
N GLY A 373 -9.89 -40.21 20.82
CA GLY A 373 -8.64 -40.90 20.51
C GLY A 373 -7.41 -40.12 21.00
N ASP A 374 -7.03 -40.48 22.23
CA ASP A 374 -5.73 -40.52 22.94
C ASP A 374 -4.50 -39.65 22.58
N GLU A 375 -3.77 -39.34 23.65
CA GLU A 375 -2.56 -38.54 23.80
C GLU A 375 -1.27 -39.25 23.33
N SER A 376 -0.24 -38.46 22.97
CA SER A 376 1.14 -38.83 23.30
C SER A 376 2.04 -37.60 23.45
N GLU A 377 2.71 -37.53 24.58
CA GLU A 377 3.74 -36.58 25.01
C GLU A 377 4.99 -36.56 24.12
N GLY A 378 5.73 -35.45 24.15
CA GLY A 378 7.06 -35.31 23.55
C GLY A 378 7.68 -33.94 23.81
N GLU A 379 8.42 -33.85 24.91
CA GLU A 379 9.07 -32.67 25.46
C GLU A 379 10.38 -32.28 24.72
N GLY A 380 10.59 -30.97 24.54
CA GLY A 380 11.89 -30.29 24.62
C GLY A 380 12.88 -30.43 23.46
N ASP A 381 13.07 -29.35 22.67
CA ASP A 381 14.40 -28.75 22.63
C ASP A 381 14.39 -27.26 22.22
N THR A 382 15.22 -26.50 22.93
CA THR A 382 15.39 -25.05 22.84
C THR A 382 16.18 -24.65 21.59
N ALA A 383 15.66 -23.70 20.79
CA ALA A 383 16.44 -23.02 19.76
C ALA A 383 16.45 -21.51 19.99
N VAL A 384 17.63 -21.03 20.36
CA VAL A 384 18.03 -19.66 20.65
C VAL A 384 17.87 -18.77 19.41
N LEU A 385 17.31 -17.57 19.62
CA LEU A 385 17.26 -16.47 18.65
C LEU A 385 18.69 -16.06 18.21
N GLY A 386 19.06 -16.42 16.99
CA GLY A 386 20.25 -15.93 16.30
C GLY A 386 19.93 -14.67 15.51
N VAL A 387 20.43 -13.52 15.97
CA VAL A 387 20.49 -12.26 15.23
C VAL A 387 21.44 -12.44 14.04
N ILE A 388 20.97 -12.25 12.81
CA ILE A 388 21.84 -12.14 11.63
C ILE A 388 22.08 -10.65 11.31
N PRO A 389 23.34 -10.18 11.28
CA PRO A 389 23.67 -8.79 10.97
C PRO A 389 23.49 -8.45 9.49
N ALA A 390 23.24 -7.16 9.24
CA ALA A 390 22.75 -6.58 7.99
C ALA A 390 23.79 -6.44 6.85
N ASP A 391 24.85 -7.25 6.79
CA ASP A 391 25.92 -7.10 5.79
C ASP A 391 25.98 -8.17 4.68
N GLN A 392 25.12 -9.20 4.73
CA GLN A 392 25.12 -10.30 3.74
C GLN A 392 24.06 -10.19 2.62
N ALA A 393 23.18 -9.19 2.64
CA ALA A 393 22.15 -9.03 1.59
C ALA A 393 22.69 -8.45 0.27
N SER A 394 23.95 -8.01 0.24
CA SER A 394 24.52 -7.19 -0.85
C SER A 394 25.21 -7.99 -1.97
N PHE A 395 25.52 -9.28 -1.76
CA PHE A 395 26.32 -10.05 -2.74
C PHE A 395 25.50 -10.75 -3.82
N TRP A 396 24.19 -10.94 -3.62
CA TRP A 396 23.36 -11.68 -4.58
C TRP A 396 22.88 -10.84 -5.77
N PHE A 397 22.91 -9.51 -5.68
CA PHE A 397 22.48 -8.62 -6.76
C PHE A 397 23.57 -8.28 -7.80
N LEU A 398 24.84 -8.57 -7.53
CA LEU A 398 25.93 -8.34 -8.49
C LEU A 398 26.19 -9.54 -9.44
N GLY A 399 25.71 -10.73 -9.10
CA GLY A 399 25.92 -11.94 -9.91
C GLY A 399 25.05 -12.01 -11.17
N ALA A 400 23.81 -11.51 -11.12
CA ALA A 400 22.88 -11.63 -12.25
C ALA A 400 23.18 -10.68 -13.42
N GLY A 401 23.82 -9.53 -13.15
CA GLY A 401 24.17 -8.55 -14.19
C GLY A 401 25.33 -8.98 -15.10
N LEU A 402 26.28 -9.77 -14.57
CA LEU A 402 27.46 -10.21 -15.31
C LEU A 402 27.15 -11.35 -16.30
N PHE A 403 26.20 -12.24 -15.99
CA PHE A 403 25.82 -13.34 -16.87
C PHE A 403 24.94 -12.90 -18.06
N LEU A 404 24.10 -11.88 -17.87
CA LEU A 404 23.28 -11.32 -18.97
C LEU A 404 24.10 -10.45 -19.93
N GLY A 405 25.09 -9.70 -19.43
CA GLY A 405 25.98 -8.90 -20.27
C GLY A 405 26.92 -9.73 -21.15
N GLY A 406 27.46 -10.84 -20.62
CA GLY A 406 28.36 -11.73 -21.37
C GLY A 406 27.68 -12.49 -22.51
N GLY A 407 26.44 -12.94 -22.31
CA GLY A 407 25.67 -13.67 -23.33
C GLY A 407 25.30 -12.81 -24.54
N ILE A 408 24.97 -11.54 -24.32
CA ILE A 408 24.57 -10.60 -25.39
C ILE A 408 25.79 -10.21 -26.26
N ALA A 409 26.97 -10.02 -25.65
CA ALA A 409 28.19 -9.70 -26.38
C ALA A 409 28.68 -10.89 -27.25
N ALA A 410 28.56 -12.13 -26.76
CA ALA A 410 28.92 -13.33 -27.51
C ALA A 410 27.99 -13.57 -28.71
N ALA A 411 26.68 -13.36 -28.54
CA ALA A 411 25.71 -13.48 -29.62
C ALA A 411 25.91 -12.41 -30.73
N TYR A 412 26.28 -11.18 -30.34
CA TYR A 412 26.57 -10.10 -31.29
C TYR A 412 27.85 -10.36 -32.10
N LEU A 413 28.91 -10.90 -31.47
CA LEU A 413 30.17 -11.23 -32.15
C LEU A 413 30.05 -12.46 -33.06
N TRP A 414 29.22 -13.43 -32.70
CA TRP A 414 28.96 -14.61 -33.54
C TRP A 414 28.20 -14.25 -34.82
N ARG A 415 27.20 -13.35 -34.72
CA ARG A 415 26.40 -12.91 -35.86
C ARG A 415 27.18 -12.08 -36.88
N ARG A 416 28.24 -11.38 -36.46
CA ARG A 416 29.14 -10.62 -37.35
C ARG A 416 30.13 -11.49 -38.13
N ARG A 417 30.31 -12.77 -37.79
CA ARG A 417 31.21 -13.68 -38.51
C ARG A 417 30.53 -14.46 -39.64
N GLN A 418 29.22 -14.27 -39.84
CA GLN A 418 28.45 -14.95 -40.88
C GLN A 418 27.83 -14.01 -41.94
N VAL A 419 28.35 -12.78 -42.05
CA VAL A 419 28.01 -11.84 -43.14
C VAL A 419 29.29 -11.40 -43.83
#